data_AF-A0A944BTN7-F1
#
_entry.id   AF-A0A944BTN7-F1
#
_cell.length_a   1.000
_cell.length_b   1.000
_cell.length_c   1.000
_cell.angle_alpha   90.00
_cell.angle_beta   90.00
_cell.angle_gamma   90.00
#
_symmetry.space_group_name_H-M   'P 1'
#
loop_
_entity.id
_entity.type
_entity.pdbx_description
1 polymer ?
#
loop_
_entity_poly.entity_id
_entity_poly.type
_entity_poly.pdbx_seq_one_letter_code
_entity_poly.pdbx_strand_id
1 'polypeptide(L)'
;MQWWHYLLIFLGLFALFLLTTLVLYLLMKRAQKKAYQELEKLIPYEQNRFSLIQKCKEELETDGRFLPKNFLTAVSEEEKLFEKAPLDLSEIKGRTDFLVMYLRKYLKEKKLLSKEKYQDFDKKLETLIFIDPGDKNSPYYLYNKKASHYNAFLGMMFLSIFGIRNKNQNAPIL
;
A
#
# COMPACT_ATOMS: atom_id res chain seq x y z
N MET A 1 32.23 -28.72 43.56
CA MET A 1 31.70 -28.46 42.19
C MET A 1 30.46 -27.57 42.31
N GLN A 2 30.57 -26.27 41.98
CA GLN A 2 29.46 -25.30 42.04
C GLN A 2 28.86 -25.00 40.65
N TRP A 3 29.25 -25.74 39.61
CA TRP A 3 28.86 -25.46 38.22
C TRP A 3 27.38 -25.71 37.91
N TRP A 4 26.71 -26.56 38.70
CA TRP A 4 25.30 -26.92 38.48
C TRP A 4 24.34 -25.73 38.65
N HIS A 5 24.63 -24.79 39.55
CA HIS A 5 23.84 -23.57 39.71
C HIS A 5 23.93 -22.66 38.48
N TYR A 6 25.10 -22.55 37.86
CA TYR A 6 25.26 -21.79 36.61
C TYR A 6 24.49 -22.44 35.45
N LEU A 7 24.47 -23.77 35.39
CA LEU A 7 23.71 -24.52 34.38
C LEU A 7 22.19 -24.31 34.54
N LEU A 8 21.68 -24.33 35.77
CA LEU A 8 20.29 -24.02 36.08
C LEU A 8 19.92 -22.58 35.72
N ILE A 9 20.78 -21.61 36.03
CA ILE A 9 20.56 -20.20 35.66
C ILE A 9 20.52 -20.05 34.14
N PHE A 10 21.45 -20.69 33.42
CA PHE A 10 21.49 -20.66 31.96
C PHE A 10 20.23 -21.27 31.34
N LEU A 11 19.79 -22.44 31.83
CA LEU A 11 18.53 -23.07 31.41
C LEU A 11 17.31 -22.17 31.66
N GLY A 12 17.25 -21.50 32.82
CA GLY A 12 16.19 -20.55 33.14
C GLY A 12 16.15 -19.36 32.18
N LEU A 13 17.31 -18.74 31.91
CA LEU A 13 17.43 -17.65 30.95
C LEU A 13 17.08 -18.09 29.52
N PHE A 14 17.50 -19.29 29.13
CA PHE A 14 17.20 -19.86 27.83
C PHE A 14 15.69 -20.13 27.66
N ALA A 15 15.04 -20.70 28.67
CA ALA A 15 13.60 -20.92 28.67
C ALA A 15 12.82 -19.59 28.59
N LEU A 16 13.23 -18.59 29.37
CA LEU A 16 12.65 -17.24 29.30
C LEU A 16 12.77 -16.65 27.89
N PHE A 17 13.96 -16.76 27.29
CA PHE A 17 14.24 -16.28 25.94
C PHE A 17 13.35 -16.93 24.86
N LEU A 18 13.14 -18.25 24.95
CA LEU A 18 12.23 -18.96 24.03
C LEU A 18 10.78 -18.51 24.22
N LEU A 19 10.34 -18.34 25.47
CA LEU A 19 8.98 -17.93 25.79
C LEU A 19 8.69 -16.51 25.30
N THR A 20 9.63 -15.57 25.48
CA THR A 20 9.52 -14.21 24.93
C THR A 20 9.48 -14.22 23.41
N THR A 21 10.31 -15.05 22.76
CA THR A 21 10.31 -15.18 21.30
C THR A 21 8.96 -15.69 20.79
N LEU A 22 8.39 -16.70 21.44
CA LEU A 22 7.08 -17.27 21.08
C LEU A 22 5.98 -16.21 21.18
N VAL A 23 5.95 -15.44 22.28
CA VAL A 23 4.98 -14.36 22.47
C VAL A 23 5.12 -13.30 21.37
N LEU A 24 6.34 -12.87 21.07
CA LEU A 24 6.61 -11.90 20.00
C LEU A 24 6.18 -12.43 18.63
N TYR A 25 6.42 -13.70 18.34
CA TYR A 25 5.98 -14.33 17.09
C TYR A 25 4.44 -14.33 16.95
N LEU A 26 3.71 -14.66 18.02
CA LEU A 26 2.24 -14.61 18.02
C LEU A 26 1.71 -13.18 17.82
N LEU A 27 2.33 -12.19 18.47
CA LEU A 27 1.99 -10.78 18.28
C LEU A 27 2.27 -10.32 16.85
N MET A 28 3.40 -10.71 16.27
CA MET A 28 3.75 -10.43 14.88
C MET A 28 2.71 -11.01 13.92
N LYS A 29 2.30 -12.28 14.09
CA LYS A 29 1.26 -12.90 13.25
C LYS A 29 -0.08 -12.18 13.36
N ARG A 30 -0.44 -11.72 14.55
CA ARG A 30 -1.64 -10.90 14.75
C ARG A 30 -1.52 -9.53 14.06
N ALA A 31 -0.35 -8.89 14.14
CA ALA A 31 -0.09 -7.63 13.44
C ALA A 31 -0.15 -7.79 11.91
N GLN A 32 0.45 -8.88 11.39
CA GLN A 32 0.38 -9.26 9.98
C GLN A 32 -1.07 -9.34 9.52
N LYS A 33 -1.89 -10.18 10.18
CA LYS A 33 -3.31 -10.35 9.84
C LYS A 33 -4.07 -9.02 9.84
N LYS A 34 -3.84 -8.17 10.85
CA LYS A 34 -4.47 -6.85 10.94
C LYS A 34 -4.06 -5.91 9.80
N ALA A 35 -2.81 -5.97 9.33
CA ALA A 35 -2.34 -5.15 8.21
C ALA A 35 -3.00 -5.59 6.89
N TYR A 36 -2.98 -6.90 6.58
CA TYR A 36 -3.61 -7.41 5.35
C TYR A 36 -5.12 -7.22 5.32
N GLN A 37 -5.81 -7.30 6.48
CA GLN A 37 -7.23 -6.98 6.56
C GLN A 37 -7.56 -5.51 6.24
N GLU A 38 -6.67 -4.55 6.55
CA GLU A 38 -6.88 -3.17 6.08
C GLU A 38 -6.46 -2.99 4.64
N LEU A 39 -5.44 -3.74 4.18
CA LEU A 39 -5.00 -3.72 2.79
C LEU A 39 -6.15 -4.13 1.85
N GLU A 40 -6.89 -5.19 2.19
CA GLU A 40 -8.05 -5.64 1.42
C GLU A 40 -9.16 -4.58 1.31
N LYS A 41 -9.32 -3.73 2.33
CA LYS A 41 -10.31 -2.64 2.29
C LYS A 41 -9.93 -1.52 1.33
N LEU A 42 -8.67 -1.44 0.91
CA LEU A 42 -8.21 -0.44 -0.06
C LEU A 42 -8.52 -0.84 -1.52
N ILE A 43 -8.80 -2.13 -1.79
CA ILE A 43 -9.15 -2.61 -3.13
C ILE A 43 -10.33 -1.83 -3.74
N PRO A 44 -11.50 -1.70 -3.09
CA PRO A 44 -12.62 -0.95 -3.64
C PRO A 44 -12.30 0.56 -3.79
N TYR A 45 -11.40 1.08 -2.96
CA TYR A 45 -10.96 2.47 -3.08
C TYR A 45 -10.12 2.68 -4.36
N GLU A 46 -9.13 1.83 -4.62
CA GLU A 46 -8.34 1.90 -5.86
C GLU A 46 -9.20 1.67 -7.11
N GLN A 47 -10.15 0.74 -7.06
CA GLN A 47 -11.10 0.53 -8.17
C GLN A 47 -11.91 1.79 -8.46
N ASN A 48 -12.36 2.50 -7.42
CA ASN A 48 -13.09 3.76 -7.58
C ASN A 48 -12.20 4.84 -8.22
N ARG A 49 -10.95 5.00 -7.74
CA ARG A 49 -9.99 5.94 -8.33
C ARG A 49 -9.76 5.66 -9.81
N PHE A 50 -9.55 4.40 -10.16
CA PHE A 50 -9.35 3.97 -11.54
C PHE A 50 -10.60 4.22 -12.40
N SER A 51 -11.79 3.98 -11.86
CA SER A 51 -13.05 4.29 -12.57
C SER A 51 -13.20 5.78 -12.89
N LEU A 52 -12.68 6.68 -12.05
CA LEU A 52 -12.70 8.11 -12.31
C LEU A 52 -11.75 8.49 -13.45
N ILE A 53 -10.58 7.84 -13.53
CA ILE A 53 -9.64 7.99 -14.65
C ILE A 53 -10.30 7.56 -15.95
N GLN A 54 -10.98 6.40 -15.95
CA GLN A 54 -11.71 5.89 -17.13
C GLN A 54 -12.81 6.87 -17.57
N LYS A 55 -13.63 7.38 -16.65
CA LYS A 55 -14.66 8.39 -16.95
C LYS A 55 -14.07 9.67 -17.54
N CYS A 56 -12.96 10.17 -16.96
CA CYS A 56 -12.30 11.36 -17.49
C CYS A 56 -11.74 11.12 -18.90
N LYS A 57 -11.21 9.93 -19.17
CA LYS A 57 -10.75 9.52 -20.51
C LYS A 57 -11.90 9.50 -21.52
N GLU A 58 -13.01 8.83 -21.19
CA GLU A 58 -14.18 8.70 -22.08
C GLU A 58 -14.77 10.07 -22.44
N GLU A 59 -14.82 10.99 -21.47
CA GLU A 59 -15.27 12.37 -21.69
C GLU A 59 -14.35 13.17 -22.60
N LEU A 60 -13.04 12.97 -22.48
CA LEU A 60 -12.06 13.58 -23.38
C LEU A 60 -12.22 13.04 -24.82
N GLU A 61 -12.37 11.72 -24.98
CA GLU A 61 -12.57 11.08 -26.28
C GLU A 61 -13.87 11.56 -26.95
N THR A 62 -14.96 11.65 -26.19
CA THR A 62 -16.26 12.17 -26.66
C THR A 62 -16.16 13.62 -27.16
N ASP A 63 -15.35 14.45 -26.50
CA ASP A 63 -15.05 15.83 -26.90
C ASP A 63 -14.05 15.93 -28.08
N GLY A 64 -13.62 14.81 -28.67
CA GLY A 64 -12.62 14.75 -29.73
C GLY A 64 -11.19 15.06 -29.27
N ARG A 65 -10.92 14.96 -27.97
CA ARG A 65 -9.60 15.18 -27.36
C ARG A 65 -8.90 13.84 -27.16
N PHE A 66 -7.94 13.54 -28.03
CA PHE A 66 -7.20 12.29 -27.93
C PHE A 66 -6.05 12.38 -26.92
N LEU A 67 -5.98 11.37 -26.06
CA LEU A 67 -4.86 11.14 -25.16
C LEU A 67 -3.73 10.42 -25.90
N PRO A 68 -2.45 10.65 -25.53
CA PRO A 68 -1.33 9.98 -26.18
C PRO A 68 -1.40 8.46 -26.03
N LYS A 69 -0.92 7.73 -27.06
CA LYS A 69 -0.94 6.25 -27.08
C LYS A 69 -0.33 5.62 -25.82
N ASN A 70 0.76 6.19 -25.31
CA ASN A 70 1.43 5.68 -24.11
C ASN A 70 0.52 5.74 -22.87
N PHE A 71 -0.32 6.77 -22.75
CA PHE A 71 -1.30 6.87 -21.68
C PHE A 71 -2.38 5.79 -21.82
N LEU A 72 -2.90 5.60 -23.04
CA LEU A 72 -3.90 4.57 -23.31
C LEU A 72 -3.36 3.16 -23.01
N THR A 73 -2.10 2.89 -23.36
CA THR A 73 -1.42 1.65 -22.98
C THR A 73 -1.34 1.50 -21.46
N ALA A 74 -0.92 2.55 -20.74
CA ALA A 74 -0.81 2.51 -19.28
C ALA A 74 -2.17 2.25 -18.60
N VAL A 75 -3.26 2.86 -19.09
CA VAL A 75 -4.62 2.59 -18.59
C VAL A 75 -5.02 1.13 -18.83
N SER A 76 -4.74 0.57 -20.02
CA SER A 76 -5.05 -0.83 -20.31
C SER A 76 -4.21 -1.81 -19.49
N GLU A 77 -2.94 -1.47 -19.20
CA GLU A 77 -2.11 -2.27 -18.31
C GLU A 77 -2.60 -2.23 -16.87
N GLU A 78 -3.05 -1.07 -16.40
CA GLU A 78 -3.61 -0.90 -15.06
C GLU A 78 -4.88 -1.72 -14.87
N GLU A 79 -5.78 -1.71 -15.86
CA GLU A 79 -6.99 -2.54 -15.87
C GLU A 79 -6.66 -4.03 -15.69
N LYS A 80 -5.62 -4.51 -16.40
CA LYS A 80 -5.13 -5.89 -16.26
C LYS A 80 -4.53 -6.19 -14.89
N LEU A 81 -4.06 -5.21 -14.14
CA LEU A 81 -3.57 -5.43 -12.77
C LEU A 81 -4.73 -5.72 -11.81
N PHE A 82 -5.88 -5.07 -11.99
CA PHE A 82 -7.09 -5.37 -11.20
C PHE A 82 -7.68 -6.75 -11.48
N GLU A 83 -7.35 -7.37 -12.62
CA GLU A 83 -7.79 -8.73 -12.99
C GLU A 83 -6.86 -9.84 -12.45
N LYS A 84 -5.63 -9.51 -12.06
CA LYS A 84 -4.64 -10.49 -11.58
C LYS A 84 -4.84 -10.79 -10.09
N ALA A 85 -4.76 -12.07 -9.72
CA ALA A 85 -4.67 -12.51 -8.34
C ALA A 85 -3.29 -13.15 -8.07
N PRO A 86 -2.57 -12.76 -7.01
CA PRO A 86 -2.90 -11.73 -6.01
C PRO A 86 -2.73 -10.30 -6.54
N LEU A 87 -3.52 -9.35 -6.02
CA LEU A 87 -3.44 -7.93 -6.35
C LEU A 87 -2.23 -7.29 -5.68
N ASP A 88 -1.33 -6.70 -6.48
CA ASP A 88 -0.25 -5.85 -5.97
C ASP A 88 -0.75 -4.40 -5.81
N LEU A 89 -1.30 -4.10 -4.62
CA LEU A 89 -1.84 -2.77 -4.32
C LEU A 89 -0.78 -1.67 -4.27
N SER A 90 0.50 -2.01 -4.07
CA SER A 90 1.58 -1.03 -4.13
C SER A 90 1.83 -0.58 -5.55
N GLU A 91 1.85 -1.53 -6.48
CA GLU A 91 1.96 -1.24 -7.90
C GLU A 91 0.73 -0.49 -8.41
N ILE A 92 -0.47 -0.96 -8.08
CA ILE A 92 -1.74 -0.32 -8.46
C ILE A 92 -1.79 1.13 -7.95
N LYS A 93 -1.50 1.36 -6.67
CA LYS A 93 -1.50 2.73 -6.13
C LYS A 93 -0.52 3.63 -6.89
N GLY A 94 0.72 3.16 -7.09
CA GLY A 94 1.76 3.97 -7.74
C GLY A 94 1.43 4.32 -9.19
N ARG A 95 0.89 3.36 -9.95
CA ARG A 95 0.46 3.59 -11.33
C ARG A 95 -0.79 4.46 -11.40
N THR A 96 -1.78 4.23 -10.54
CA THR A 96 -2.98 5.06 -10.43
C THR A 96 -2.62 6.51 -10.04
N ASP A 97 -1.73 6.72 -9.05
CA ASP A 97 -1.21 8.06 -8.67
C ASP A 97 -0.61 8.76 -9.91
N PHE A 98 0.22 8.06 -10.68
CA PHE A 98 0.82 8.59 -11.89
C PHE A 98 -0.23 8.97 -12.95
N LEU A 99 -1.22 8.11 -13.20
CA LEU A 99 -2.29 8.36 -14.17
C LEU A 99 -3.14 9.58 -13.76
N VAL A 100 -3.48 9.71 -12.46
CA VAL A 100 -4.17 10.87 -11.91
C VAL A 100 -3.35 12.13 -12.16
N MET A 101 -2.06 12.14 -11.77
CA MET A 101 -1.17 13.28 -11.97
C MET A 101 -1.05 13.66 -13.45
N TYR A 102 -0.95 12.67 -14.32
CA TYR A 102 -0.87 12.88 -15.77
C TYR A 102 -2.14 13.54 -16.31
N LEU A 103 -3.32 13.04 -15.97
CA LEU A 103 -4.60 13.61 -16.43
C LEU A 103 -4.74 15.06 -15.98
N ARG A 104 -4.49 15.34 -14.70
CA ARG A 104 -4.55 16.72 -14.18
C ARG A 104 -3.61 17.66 -14.95
N LYS A 105 -2.36 17.22 -15.18
CA LYS A 105 -1.39 17.96 -15.99
C LYS A 105 -1.91 18.20 -17.42
N TYR A 106 -2.47 17.18 -18.07
CA TYR A 106 -3.03 17.27 -19.42
C TYR A 106 -4.19 18.28 -19.49
N LEU A 107 -5.14 18.22 -18.56
CA LEU A 107 -6.27 19.16 -18.50
C LEU A 107 -5.80 20.61 -18.39
N LYS A 108 -4.76 20.85 -17.58
CA LYS A 108 -4.14 22.17 -17.42
C LYS A 108 -3.42 22.63 -18.70
N GLU A 109 -2.58 21.78 -19.28
CA GLU A 109 -1.81 22.11 -20.50
C GLU A 109 -2.70 22.38 -21.71
N LYS A 110 -3.80 21.62 -21.85
CA LYS A 110 -4.77 21.81 -22.94
C LYS A 110 -5.79 22.91 -22.67
N LYS A 111 -5.63 23.68 -21.58
CA LYS A 111 -6.53 24.76 -21.16
C LYS A 111 -8.00 24.31 -21.07
N LEU A 112 -8.22 23.06 -20.66
CA LEU A 112 -9.54 22.46 -20.56
C LEU A 112 -10.27 22.83 -19.26
N LEU A 113 -9.53 23.30 -18.26
CA LEU A 113 -10.06 23.73 -16.95
C LEU A 113 -10.97 24.98 -17.02
N SER A 114 -11.08 25.63 -18.18
CA SER A 114 -12.08 26.68 -18.41
C SER A 114 -13.49 26.13 -18.58
N LYS A 115 -13.63 24.83 -18.85
CA LYS A 115 -14.93 24.15 -18.90
C LYS A 115 -15.23 23.54 -17.54
N GLU A 116 -16.42 23.83 -17.00
CA GLU A 116 -16.87 23.38 -15.68
C GLU A 116 -16.73 21.87 -15.48
N LYS A 117 -17.05 21.06 -16.51
CA LYS A 117 -16.94 19.60 -16.42
C LYS A 117 -15.53 19.11 -16.08
N TYR A 118 -14.51 19.68 -16.72
CA TYR A 118 -13.11 19.28 -16.50
C TYR A 118 -12.54 19.86 -15.22
N GLN A 119 -13.08 21.00 -14.77
CA GLN A 119 -12.77 21.56 -13.46
C GLN A 119 -13.28 20.65 -12.33
N ASP A 120 -14.49 20.09 -12.47
CA ASP A 120 -15.03 19.11 -11.52
C ASP A 120 -14.20 17.82 -11.50
N PHE A 121 -13.79 17.31 -12.67
CA PHE A 121 -12.86 16.17 -12.75
C PHE A 121 -11.53 16.47 -12.07
N ASP A 122 -10.89 17.62 -12.33
CA ASP A 122 -9.61 17.97 -11.72
C ASP A 122 -9.71 18.07 -10.19
N LYS A 123 -10.78 18.67 -9.66
CA LYS A 123 -11.03 18.72 -8.21
C LYS A 123 -11.19 17.32 -7.62
N LYS A 124 -11.98 16.46 -8.25
CA LYS A 124 -12.17 15.07 -7.78
C LYS A 124 -10.84 14.30 -7.82
N LEU A 125 -10.11 14.40 -8.93
CA LEU A 125 -8.80 13.77 -9.10
C LEU A 125 -7.78 14.27 -8.05
N GLU A 126 -7.78 15.57 -7.74
CA GLU A 126 -6.92 16.16 -6.71
C GLU A 126 -7.15 15.56 -5.33
N THR A 127 -8.42 15.41 -4.93
CA THR A 127 -8.78 14.84 -3.61
C THR A 127 -8.41 13.37 -3.45
N LEU A 128 -8.03 12.69 -4.55
CA LEU A 128 -7.64 11.28 -4.54
C LEU A 128 -6.12 11.08 -4.51
N ILE A 129 -5.33 12.15 -4.49
CA ILE A 129 -3.87 12.07 -4.43
C ILE A 129 -3.43 12.11 -2.97
N PHE A 130 -2.88 11.01 -2.48
CA PHE A 130 -2.25 10.93 -1.15
C PHE A 130 -0.81 10.45 -1.31
N ILE A 131 0.10 11.41 -1.50
CA ILE A 131 1.55 11.16 -1.67
C ILE A 131 2.24 11.04 -0.31
N ASP A 132 1.77 11.77 0.71
CA ASP A 132 2.33 11.72 2.06
C ASP A 132 1.82 10.49 2.82
N PRO A 133 2.69 9.52 3.17
CA PRO A 133 2.31 8.35 3.94
C PRO A 133 1.86 8.67 5.37
N GLY A 134 2.19 9.87 5.87
CA GLY A 134 1.86 10.38 7.20
C GLY A 134 0.53 11.13 7.30
N ASP A 135 -0.14 11.39 6.17
CA ASP A 135 -1.42 12.10 6.15
C ASP A 135 -2.50 11.29 6.86
N LYS A 136 -3.04 11.83 7.96
CA LYS A 136 -4.09 11.17 8.75
C LYS A 136 -5.44 11.13 8.06
N ASN A 137 -5.66 11.99 7.06
CA ASN A 137 -6.86 12.02 6.24
C ASN A 137 -6.79 11.01 5.08
N SER A 138 -5.60 10.45 4.83
CA SER A 138 -5.39 9.47 3.78
C SER A 138 -6.11 8.15 4.09
N PRO A 139 -6.80 7.54 3.11
CA PRO A 139 -7.36 6.20 3.26
C PRO A 139 -6.27 5.15 3.52
N TYR A 140 -5.01 5.42 3.14
CA TYR A 140 -3.86 4.54 3.38
C TYR A 140 -3.34 4.61 4.82
N TYR A 141 -3.68 5.65 5.59
CA TYR A 141 -3.08 5.89 6.92
C TYR A 141 -3.21 4.71 7.87
N LEU A 142 -4.42 4.14 7.97
CA LEU A 142 -4.69 3.02 8.88
C LEU A 142 -3.91 1.77 8.47
N TYR A 143 -3.82 1.51 7.17
CA TYR A 143 -3.01 0.43 6.63
C TYR A 143 -1.53 0.68 6.94
N ASN A 144 -0.97 1.83 6.55
CA ASN A 144 0.44 2.20 6.75
C ASN A 144 0.85 2.11 8.22
N LYS A 145 -0.01 2.57 9.14
CA LYS A 145 0.22 2.45 10.58
C LYS A 145 0.35 0.99 11.03
N LYS A 146 -0.52 0.11 10.53
CA LYS A 146 -0.49 -1.32 10.87
C LYS A 146 0.66 -2.07 10.18
N ALA A 147 0.94 -1.75 8.92
CA ALA A 147 2.06 -2.26 8.15
C ALA A 147 3.40 -1.87 8.80
N SER A 148 3.55 -0.61 9.20
CA SER A 148 4.72 -0.12 9.95
C SER A 148 4.91 -0.91 11.25
N HIS A 149 3.84 -1.15 12.01
CA HIS A 149 3.92 -1.94 13.25
C HIS A 149 4.34 -3.40 12.98
N TYR A 150 3.81 -4.03 11.91
CA TYR A 150 4.22 -5.37 11.50
C TYR A 150 5.68 -5.41 11.04
N ASN A 151 6.11 -4.47 10.21
CA ASN A 151 7.48 -4.35 9.74
C ASN A 151 8.45 -4.08 10.89
N ALA A 152 8.04 -3.33 11.92
CA ALA A 152 8.81 -3.14 13.13
C ALA A 152 9.07 -4.47 13.86
N PHE A 153 8.07 -5.36 13.96
CA PHE A 153 8.29 -6.72 14.48
C PHE A 153 9.28 -7.51 13.63
N LEU A 154 9.14 -7.49 12.30
CA LEU A 154 10.09 -8.18 11.40
C LEU A 154 11.53 -7.64 11.52
N GLY A 155 11.67 -6.36 11.86
CA GLY A 155 12.95 -5.71 12.10
C GLY A 155 13.59 -6.03 13.47
N MET A 156 12.87 -6.67 14.39
CA MET A 156 13.42 -7.01 15.71
C MET A 156 14.49 -8.10 15.61
N MET A 157 15.67 -7.82 16.17
CA MET A 157 16.80 -8.77 16.22
C MET A 157 16.43 -10.13 16.83
N PHE A 158 15.54 -10.15 17.83
CA PHE A 158 15.10 -11.40 18.45
C PHE A 158 14.39 -12.33 17.46
N LEU A 159 13.60 -11.80 16.52
CA LEU A 159 12.90 -12.60 15.52
C LEU A 159 13.80 -12.92 14.31
N SER A 160 14.80 -12.09 14.03
CA SER A 160 15.76 -12.33 12.95
C SER A 160 16.67 -13.54 13.21
N ILE A 161 17.06 -13.79 14.47
CA ILE A 161 17.86 -14.96 14.89
C ILE A 161 17.18 -16.28 14.50
N PHE A 162 15.85 -16.33 14.50
CA PHE A 162 15.08 -17.52 14.11
C PHE A 162 14.74 -17.57 12.60
N GLY A 163 15.36 -16.71 11.79
CA GLY A 163 15.13 -16.66 10.34
C GLY A 163 13.72 -16.21 9.94
N ILE A 164 12.95 -15.61 10.87
CA ILE A 164 11.54 -15.23 10.66
C ILE A 164 11.45 -14.13 9.59
N ARG A 165 12.42 -13.22 9.54
CA ARG A 165 12.53 -12.17 8.52
C ARG A 165 12.68 -12.72 7.11
N ASN A 166 13.40 -13.83 6.92
CA ASN A 166 13.58 -14.43 5.59
C ASN A 166 12.35 -15.22 5.13
N LYS A 167 11.52 -15.67 6.09
CA LYS A 167 10.30 -16.46 5.82
C LYS A 167 9.05 -15.61 5.61
N ASN A 168 9.04 -14.34 6.05
CA ASN A 168 7.88 -13.46 5.92
C ASN A 168 8.29 -12.19 5.18
N GLN A 169 7.51 -11.82 4.16
CA GLN A 169 7.73 -10.59 3.41
C GLN A 169 7.27 -9.38 4.21
N ASN A 170 7.97 -8.26 4.06
CA ASN A 170 7.52 -6.98 4.61
C ASN A 170 6.19 -6.58 3.95
N ALA A 171 5.31 -5.95 4.73
CA ALA A 171 4.14 -5.30 4.17
C ALA A 171 4.59 -4.01 3.46
N PRO A 172 4.18 -3.75 2.20
CA PRO A 172 4.53 -2.51 1.50
C PRO A 172 3.95 -1.29 2.23
N ILE A 173 4.60 -0.13 2.15
CA ILE A 173 4.03 1.14 2.62
C ILE A 173 3.47 1.86 1.39
N LEU A 174 2.22 2.30 1.48
CA LEU A 174 1.44 2.87 0.39
C LEU A 174 1.42 4.40 0.42
#